data_AF-A0A7C9FRN6-F1
#
_entry.id   AF-A0A7C9FRN6-F1
#
_cell.length_a   1.000
_cell.length_b   1.000
_cell.length_c   1.000
_cell.angle_alpha   90.00
_cell.angle_beta   90.00
_cell.angle_gamma   90.00
#
_symmetry.space_group_name_H-M   'P 1'
#
loop_
_entity.id
_entity.type
_entity.pdbx_description
1 polymer ?
#
loop_
_entity_poly.entity_id
_entity_poly.type
_entity_poly.pdbx_seq_one_letter_code
_entity_poly.pdbx_strand_id
1 'polypeptide(L)'
;MWANKEWVGKIYPSNAKDKDFLYHYTRQFNTIELNMTHYQIPSDDTIDRWRDTAPEGFKYCPKWPQIISHDAQLLNVMLPADEFVREPRGSNQSIFVLSMVCLCA
;
A
#
# COMPACT_ATOMS: atom_id res chain seq x y z
N MET A 1 7.67 -3.22 -0.02
CA MET A 1 7.15 -4.55 -0.42
C MET A 1 7.36 -5.51 0.75
N TRP A 2 6.29 -6.11 1.31
CA TRP A 2 6.41 -7.03 2.46
C TRP A 2 6.75 -8.47 2.07
N ALA A 3 6.56 -8.84 0.80
CA ALA A 3 6.75 -10.20 0.31
C ALA A 3 8.23 -10.57 0.06
N ASN A 4 9.14 -10.22 0.98
CA ASN A 4 10.57 -10.50 0.85
C ASN A 4 10.96 -11.77 1.61
N LYS A 5 11.34 -12.84 0.89
CA LYS A 5 11.74 -14.12 1.47
C LYS A 5 13.10 -14.08 2.16
N GLU A 6 13.98 -13.16 1.78
CA GLU A 6 15.31 -13.02 2.39
C GLU A 6 15.25 -12.53 3.84
N TRP A 7 14.08 -12.05 4.27
CA TRP A 7 13.81 -11.57 5.62
C TRP A 7 13.44 -12.71 6.58
N VAL A 8 13.11 -13.91 6.07
CA VAL A 8 12.83 -15.10 6.89
C VAL A 8 14.08 -15.50 7.65
N GLY A 9 13.96 -15.60 8.98
CA GLY A 9 15.08 -15.86 9.89
C GLY A 9 15.94 -14.63 10.21
N LYS A 10 15.58 -13.44 9.72
CA LYS A 10 16.25 -12.16 10.04
C LYS A 10 15.30 -11.16 10.69
N ILE A 11 14.27 -10.74 9.94
CA ILE A 11 13.22 -9.80 10.37
C ILE A 11 11.93 -10.58 10.65
N TYR A 12 11.66 -11.62 9.86
CA TYR A 12 10.54 -12.54 10.09
C TYR A 12 11.03 -13.78 10.85
N PRO A 13 10.15 -14.44 11.61
CA PRO A 13 10.46 -15.73 12.21
C PRO A 13 11.00 -16.74 11.19
N SER A 14 11.88 -17.65 11.62
CA SER A 14 12.51 -18.64 10.72
C SER A 14 11.52 -19.62 10.08
N ASN A 15 10.34 -19.79 10.68
CA ASN A 15 9.25 -20.63 10.18
C ASN A 15 8.10 -19.81 9.54
N ALA A 16 8.31 -18.51 9.28
CA ALA A 16 7.29 -17.66 8.69
C ALA A 16 6.88 -18.17 7.31
N LYS A 17 5.56 -18.24 7.09
CA LYS A 17 4.98 -18.62 5.80
C LYS A 17 4.68 -17.36 4.99
N ASP A 18 4.75 -17.47 3.66
CA ASP A 18 4.50 -16.35 2.75
C ASP A 18 3.18 -15.61 3.05
N LYS A 19 2.12 -16.37 3.40
CA LYS A 19 0.80 -15.81 3.74
C LYS A 19 0.78 -14.92 4.99
N ASP A 20 1.77 -15.07 5.86
CA ASP A 20 1.87 -14.38 7.15
C ASP A 20 2.89 -13.21 7.08
N PHE A 21 3.48 -12.94 5.91
CA PHE A 21 4.49 -11.88 5.78
C PHE A 21 3.96 -10.48 6.09
N LEU A 22 2.74 -10.15 5.68
CA LEU A 22 2.13 -8.86 6.06
C LEU A 22 1.91 -8.76 7.58
N TYR A 23 1.49 -9.86 8.20
CA TYR A 23 1.36 -9.97 9.65
C TYR A 23 2.71 -9.67 10.32
N HIS A 24 3.80 -10.31 9.89
CA HIS A 24 5.11 -10.05 10.50
C HIS A 24 5.61 -8.63 10.20
N TYR A 25 5.45 -8.15 8.97
CA TYR A 25 5.89 -6.81 8.55
C TYR A 25 5.28 -5.71 9.43
N THR A 26 3.96 -5.73 9.61
CA THR A 26 3.20 -4.71 10.33
C THR A 26 3.51 -4.63 11.82
N ARG A 27 4.26 -5.60 12.37
CA ARG A 27 4.69 -5.66 13.77
C ARG A 27 6.12 -5.17 13.96
N GLN A 28 6.89 -5.06 12.87
CA GLN A 28 8.25 -4.56 12.87
C GLN A 28 8.32 -3.11 12.37
N PHE A 29 7.37 -2.70 11.53
CA PHE A 29 7.30 -1.37 10.95
C PHE A 29 5.94 -0.72 11.22
N ASN A 30 5.89 0.61 11.18
CA ASN A 30 4.69 1.40 11.42
C ASN A 30 3.99 1.87 10.12
N THR A 31 4.66 1.75 8.98
CA THR A 31 4.12 2.22 7.70
C THR A 31 4.65 1.40 6.53
N ILE A 32 3.93 1.42 5.41
CA ILE A 32 4.41 0.85 4.15
C ILE A 32 4.01 1.65 2.93
N GLU A 33 4.96 1.82 2.00
CA GLU A 33 4.68 2.31 0.65
C GLU A 33 4.19 1.16 -0.26
N LEU A 34 3.01 1.34 -0.87
CA LEU A 34 2.42 0.37 -1.80
C LEU A 34 2.71 0.77 -3.25
N ASN A 35 3.59 0.00 -3.90
CA ASN A 35 3.86 0.16 -5.33
C ASN A 35 2.78 -0.50 -6.21
N MET A 36 2.02 -1.46 -5.69
CA MET A 36 1.00 -2.18 -6.46
C MET A 36 -0.05 -1.23 -7.04
N THR A 37 -0.48 -0.22 -6.26
CA THR A 37 -1.47 0.78 -6.68
C THR A 37 -1.03 1.63 -7.86
N HIS A 38 0.27 1.64 -8.17
CA HIS A 38 0.79 2.25 -9.38
C HIS A 38 0.27 1.54 -10.65
N TYR A 39 0.17 0.21 -10.60
CA TYR A 39 -0.21 -0.63 -11.73
C TYR A 39 -1.66 -1.09 -11.67
N GLN A 40 -2.18 -1.33 -10.46
CA GLN A 40 -3.50 -1.91 -10.25
C GLN A 40 -4.09 -1.47 -8.92
N ILE A 41 -5.37 -1.08 -8.95
CA ILE A 41 -6.16 -0.83 -7.74
C ILE A 41 -6.52 -2.18 -7.09
N PRO A 42 -6.18 -2.41 -5.81
CA PRO A 42 -6.59 -3.62 -5.09
C PRO A 42 -8.11 -3.64 -4.88
N SER A 43 -8.70 -4.84 -4.86
CA SER A 43 -10.12 -4.97 -4.52
C SER A 43 -10.42 -4.62 -3.07
N ASP A 44 -11.67 -4.28 -2.77
CA ASP A 44 -12.15 -4.03 -1.40
C ASP A 44 -11.80 -5.19 -0.46
N ASP A 45 -12.04 -6.44 -0.86
CA ASP A 45 -11.67 -7.64 -0.08
C ASP A 45 -10.18 -7.69 0.29
N THR A 46 -9.32 -7.21 -0.63
CA THR A 46 -7.87 -7.17 -0.40
C THR A 46 -7.51 -6.09 0.62
N ILE A 47 -8.11 -4.90 0.48
CA ILE A 47 -7.94 -3.78 1.41
C ILE A 47 -8.43 -4.18 2.81
N ASP A 48 -9.58 -4.84 2.89
CA ASP A 48 -10.18 -5.34 4.12
C ASP A 48 -9.26 -6.33 4.83
N ARG A 49 -8.70 -7.28 4.08
CA ARG A 49 -7.72 -8.21 4.63
C ARG A 49 -6.47 -7.51 5.15
N TRP A 50 -5.98 -6.49 4.45
CA TRP A 50 -4.82 -5.72 4.92
C TRP A 50 -5.15 -5.00 6.22
N ARG A 51 -6.31 -4.34 6.27
CA ARG A 51 -6.81 -3.66 7.45
C ARG A 51 -6.85 -4.61 8.65
N ASP A 52 -7.46 -5.78 8.48
CA ASP A 52 -7.66 -6.76 9.55
C ASP A 52 -6.33 -7.42 10.00
N THR A 53 -5.30 -7.39 9.15
CA THR A 53 -3.98 -7.94 9.47
C THR A 53 -3.12 -6.98 10.29
N ALA A 54 -3.21 -5.67 10.01
CA ALA A 54 -2.35 -4.66 10.61
C ALA A 54 -2.83 -4.25 12.03
N PRO A 55 -1.91 -3.96 12.96
CA PRO A 55 -2.27 -3.40 14.25
C PRO A 55 -2.79 -1.97 14.10
N GLU A 56 -3.46 -1.49 15.14
CA GLU A 56 -3.89 -0.10 15.23
C GLU A 56 -2.72 0.87 15.05
N GLY A 57 -2.95 1.95 14.29
CA GLY A 57 -1.94 2.98 14.02
C GLY A 57 -0.96 2.67 12.89
N PHE A 58 -0.97 1.47 12.31
CA PHE A 58 -0.20 1.17 11.10
C PHE A 58 -0.73 1.97 9.90
N LYS A 59 0.17 2.50 9.08
CA LYS A 59 -0.17 3.37 7.95
C LYS A 59 0.14 2.70 6.61
N TYR A 60 -0.82 2.78 5.70
CA TYR A 60 -0.62 2.39 4.30
C TYR A 60 -0.45 3.63 3.45
N CYS A 61 0.61 3.64 2.65
CA CYS A 61 0.96 4.74 1.76
C CYS A 61 0.91 4.28 0.30
N PRO A 62 -0.27 4.27 -0.34
CA PRO A 62 -0.37 3.87 -1.73
C PRO A 62 0.24 4.91 -2.67
N LYS A 63 0.97 4.44 -3.68
CA LYS A 63 1.41 5.29 -4.81
C LYS A 63 0.23 5.66 -5.69
N TRP A 64 0.33 6.83 -6.32
CA TRP A 64 -0.56 7.22 -7.39
C TRP A 64 -0.54 6.19 -8.53
N PRO A 65 -1.70 5.83 -9.08
CA PRO A 65 -1.82 5.10 -10.33
C PRO A 65 -0.97 5.72 -11.44
N GLN A 66 -0.41 4.89 -12.30
CA GLN A 66 0.41 5.31 -13.44
C GLN A 66 -0.36 6.27 -14.34
N ILE A 67 -1.66 6.03 -14.55
CA ILE A 67 -2.52 6.90 -15.36
C ILE A 67 -2.62 8.33 -14.81
N ILE A 68 -2.55 8.50 -13.48
CA ILE A 68 -2.56 9.80 -12.83
C ILE A 68 -1.17 10.43 -12.86
N SER A 69 -0.13 9.66 -12.53
CA SER A 69 1.22 10.18 -12.30
C SER A 69 2.08 10.33 -13.55
N HIS A 70 2.05 9.37 -14.48
CA HIS A 70 2.90 9.32 -15.67
C HIS A 70 2.13 9.72 -16.92
N ASP A 71 0.96 9.11 -17.16
CA ASP A 71 0.24 9.31 -18.41
C ASP A 71 -0.37 10.71 -18.47
N ALA A 72 -1.03 11.13 -17.39
CA ALA A 72 -1.58 12.48 -17.26
C ALA A 72 -0.60 13.50 -16.68
N GLN A 73 0.57 13.08 -16.18
CA GLN A 73 1.57 13.94 -15.54
C GLN A 73 0.98 14.87 -14.47
N LEU A 74 -0.06 14.40 -13.76
CA LEU A 74 -0.82 15.15 -12.74
C LEU A 74 -1.59 16.37 -13.27
N LEU A 75 -1.75 16.48 -14.59
CA LEU A 75 -2.52 17.54 -15.22
C LEU A 75 -3.96 17.09 -15.41
N ASN A 76 -4.91 17.91 -14.98
CA ASN A 76 -6.36 17.65 -15.11
C ASN A 76 -6.82 16.33 -14.49
N VAL A 77 -6.17 15.87 -13.42
CA VAL A 77 -6.42 14.56 -12.78
C VAL A 77 -7.40 14.60 -11.61
N MET A 78 -8.10 15.71 -11.36
CA MET A 78 -8.94 15.83 -10.16
C MET A 78 -9.98 14.71 -10.04
N LEU A 79 -10.69 14.37 -11.12
CA LEU A 79 -11.69 13.30 -11.11
C LEU A 79 -11.09 11.91 -10.80
N PRO A 80 -10.07 11.41 -11.54
CA PRO A 80 -9.48 10.12 -11.23
C PRO A 80 -8.73 10.12 -9.89
N ALA A 81 -8.19 11.25 -9.45
CA ALA A 81 -7.58 11.38 -8.13
C ALA A 81 -8.62 11.28 -7.02
N ASP A 82 -9.76 11.96 -7.16
CA ASP A 82 -10.86 11.89 -6.22
C ASP A 82 -11.44 10.48 -6.16
N GLU A 83 -11.60 9.79 -7.29
CA GLU A 83 -12.03 8.39 -7.33
C GLU A 83 -11.06 7.49 -6.55
N PHE A 84 -9.75 7.60 -6.82
CA PHE A 84 -8.72 6.85 -6.11
C PHE A 84 -8.66 7.17 -4.62
N VAL A 85 -8.96 8.41 -4.21
CA VAL A 85 -8.98 8.82 -2.80
C VAL A 85 -10.26 8.33 -2.10
N ARG A 86 -11.40 8.41 -2.77
CA ARG A 86 -12.76 8.26 -2.21
C ARG A 86 -13.28 6.82 -2.19
N GLU A 87 -12.69 5.88 -2.93
CA GLU A 87 -13.06 4.46 -2.79
C GLU A 87 -13.11 4.05 -1.30
N PRO A 88 -14.17 3.33 -0.88
CA PRO A 88 -14.66 3.33 0.49
C PRO A 88 -13.71 2.58 1.44
N ARG A 89 -12.69 3.30 1.91
CA ARG A 89 -11.77 2.82 2.92
C ARG A 89 -12.42 3.01 4.29
N GLY A 90 -12.92 1.91 4.87
CA GLY A 90 -13.54 1.86 6.19
C GLY A 90 -12.83 2.75 7.22
N SER A 91 -13.62 3.50 7.98
CA SER A 91 -13.31 4.76 8.67
C SER A 91 -12.26 4.74 9.79
N ASN A 92 -11.38 3.73 9.92
CA ASN A 92 -10.46 3.60 11.05
C ASN A 92 -9.00 3.25 10.70
N GLN A 93 -8.57 3.35 9.44
CA GLN A 93 -7.14 3.34 9.13
C GLN A 93 -6.72 4.60 8.37
N SER A 94 -5.63 5.19 8.83
CA SER A 94 -5.03 6.35 8.21
C SER A 94 -4.25 5.90 6.96
N ILE A 95 -4.97 5.65 5.87
CA ILE A 95 -4.40 5.46 4.55
C ILE A 95 -4.00 6.85 4.05
N PHE A 96 -2.70 7.10 3.96
CA PHE A 96 -2.15 8.38 3.53
C PHE A 96 -1.57 8.21 2.13
N VAL A 97 -2.19 8.81 1.12
CA VAL A 97 -1.58 8.83 -0.22
C VAL A 97 -0.34 9.71 -0.15
N LEU A 98 0.86 9.11 -0.20
CA LEU A 98 2.12 9.81 -0.03
C LEU A 98 2.94 9.75 -1.32
N SER A 99 3.11 10.95 -1.90
CA SER A 99 4.10 11.39 -2.89
C SER A 99 4.16 10.71 -4.27
N MET A 100 4.21 11.59 -5.27
CA MET A 100 4.89 11.34 -6.55
C MET A 100 6.29 10.79 -6.28
N VAL A 101 6.63 9.67 -6.92
CA VAL A 101 7.98 9.53 -7.44
C VAL A 101 7.90 10.00 -8.89
N CYS A 102 8.03 11.31 -9.08
CA CYS A 102 8.48 11.83 -10.35
C CYS A 102 10.01 11.66 -10.36
N LEU A 103 10.45 10.42 -10.55
CA LEU A 103 11.76 10.13 -11.13
C LEU A 103 11.47 9.62 -12.54
N CYS A 104 10.98 10.52 -13.39
CA CYS A 104 11.25 10.38 -14.81
C CYS A 104 12.74 10.72 -14.98
N ALA A 105 13.48 9.74 -15.52
CA ALA A 105 14.93 9.65 -15.78
C ALA A 105 15.80 9.12 -14.63
#